data_AF-A0A2T6ZSI4-F1
#
_entry.id   AF-A0A2T6ZSI4-F1
#
_cell.length_a   1.000
_cell.length_b   1.000
_cell.length_c   1.000
_cell.angle_alpha   90.00
_cell.angle_beta   90.00
_cell.angle_gamma   90.00
#
_symmetry.space_group_name_H-M   'P 1'
#
loop_
_entity.id
_entity.type
_entity.pdbx_description
1 polymer ?
#
loop_
_entity_poly.entity_id
_entity_poly.type
_entity_poly.pdbx_seq_one_letter_code
_entity_poly.pdbx_strand_id
1 'polypeptide(L)'
;MVNKSTHTALDAASVTTMAEVRISIDDLDRQIVTLLGERMRFIEAAARIKPEREAVRDQWRVDDVLTKVGETADKVNFSKKIAQKLYADLIESSILHELVNFDRLAGNNLNGREDDQVEDKKPAKVKAIEKGSAEVETGEVDTWVY
;
A
#
# COMPACT_ATOMS: atom_id res chain seq x y z
N MET A 1 -0.13 21.81 16.21
CA MET A 1 0.25 22.35 14.89
C MET A 1 -0.28 21.38 13.84
N VAL A 2 -1.18 21.85 12.98
CA VAL A 2 -1.82 21.03 11.95
C VAL A 2 -0.80 20.78 10.85
N ASN A 3 -0.57 19.52 10.50
CA ASN A 3 0.31 19.15 9.39
C ASN A 3 -0.35 19.68 8.11
N LYS A 4 0.08 20.86 7.62
CA LYS A 4 -0.36 21.38 6.32
C LYS A 4 0.25 20.45 5.28
N SER A 5 -0.54 19.51 4.77
CA SER A 5 -0.18 18.77 3.56
C SER A 5 0.14 19.80 2.48
N THR A 6 1.41 19.90 2.12
CA THR A 6 1.91 20.71 1.00
C THR A 6 1.55 20.00 -0.30
N HIS A 7 0.26 19.76 -0.52
CA HIS A 7 -0.18 19.30 -1.82
C HIS A 7 -0.38 20.53 -2.71
N THR A 8 0.50 20.69 -3.69
CA THR A 8 0.39 21.71 -4.74
C THR A 8 -0.52 21.21 -5.86
N ALA A 9 -1.66 20.60 -5.55
CA ALA A 9 -2.68 20.30 -6.55
C ALA A 9 -3.91 21.16 -6.34
N LEU A 10 -4.58 21.40 -7.46
CA LEU A 10 -5.88 22.00 -7.56
C LEU A 10 -6.81 21.44 -6.49
N ASP A 11 -7.64 22.30 -5.91
CA ASP A 11 -8.73 21.83 -5.04
C ASP A 11 -9.58 20.83 -5.84
N ALA A 12 -9.94 19.69 -5.24
CA ALA A 12 -10.75 18.68 -5.90
C ALA A 12 -12.11 19.24 -6.35
N ALA A 13 -12.63 20.27 -5.67
CA ALA A 13 -13.84 20.98 -6.10
C ALA A 13 -13.63 21.92 -7.31
N SER A 14 -12.38 22.22 -7.65
CA SER A 14 -12.01 23.18 -8.71
C SER A 14 -11.57 22.52 -10.03
N VAL A 15 -11.30 21.21 -10.04
CA VAL A 15 -10.98 20.48 -11.28
C VAL A 15 -12.23 20.29 -12.14
N THR A 16 -12.10 20.48 -13.45
CA THR A 16 -13.22 20.47 -14.39
C THR A 16 -13.09 19.41 -15.48
N THR A 17 -11.91 18.80 -15.61
CA THR A 17 -11.64 17.77 -16.61
C THR A 17 -11.07 16.49 -15.99
N MET A 18 -11.32 15.36 -16.64
CA MET A 18 -10.70 14.08 -16.25
C MET A 18 -9.18 14.07 -16.38
N ALA A 19 -8.60 14.95 -17.20
CA ALA A 19 -7.16 15.10 -17.30
C ALA A 19 -6.57 15.71 -16.03
N GLU A 20 -7.20 16.76 -15.50
CA GLU A 20 -6.80 17.41 -14.24
C GLU A 20 -6.96 16.47 -13.04
N VAL A 21 -8.04 15.68 -13.01
CA VAL A 21 -8.25 14.64 -12.00
C VAL A 21 -7.11 13.63 -11.99
N ARG A 22 -6.74 13.08 -13.16
CA ARG A 22 -5.65 12.09 -13.28
C ARG A 22 -4.31 12.66 -12.85
N ILE A 23 -3.97 13.89 -13.30
CA ILE A 23 -2.73 14.56 -12.90
C ILE A 23 -2.64 14.71 -11.38
N SER A 24 -3.76 15.07 -10.73
CA SER A 24 -3.82 15.25 -9.29
C SER A 24 -3.69 13.91 -8.55
N ILE A 25 -4.36 12.85 -9.01
CA ILE A 25 -4.25 11.50 -8.45
C ILE A 25 -2.82 10.96 -8.62
N ASP A 26 -2.22 11.09 -9.81
CA ASP A 26 -0.85 10.63 -10.06
C ASP A 26 0.14 11.31 -9.11
N ASP A 27 -0.11 12.57 -8.75
CA ASP A 27 0.70 13.29 -7.76
C ASP A 27 0.51 12.78 -6.33
N LEU A 28 -0.73 12.54 -5.92
CA LEU A 28 -1.04 11.89 -4.65
C LEU A 28 -0.37 10.52 -4.54
N ASP A 29 -0.45 9.70 -5.58
CA ASP A 29 0.10 8.35 -5.58
C ASP A 29 1.63 8.37 -5.42
N ARG A 30 2.34 9.31 -6.07
CA ARG A 30 3.78 9.50 -5.86
C ARG A 30 4.12 9.86 -4.41
N GLN A 31 3.32 10.72 -3.79
CA GLN A 31 3.49 11.11 -2.39
C GLN A 31 3.20 9.94 -1.44
N ILE A 32 2.10 9.21 -1.68
CA ILE A 32 1.72 8.03 -0.90
C ILE A 32 2.84 6.98 -0.95
N VAL A 33 3.34 6.63 -2.13
CA VAL A 33 4.42 5.64 -2.28
C VAL A 33 5.69 6.10 -1.59
N THR A 34 6.02 7.39 -1.65
CA THR A 34 7.17 7.96 -0.95
C THR A 34 7.04 7.80 0.57
N LEU A 35 5.88 8.18 1.13
CA LEU A 35 5.58 8.03 2.57
C LEU A 35 5.60 6.56 3.02
N LEU A 36 5.08 5.65 2.19
CA LEU A 36 5.14 4.21 2.46
C LEU A 36 6.60 3.70 2.48
N GLY A 37 7.44 4.20 1.57
CA GLY A 37 8.88 3.93 1.59
C GLY A 37 9.55 4.41 2.88
N GLU A 38 9.18 5.59 3.40
CA GLU A 38 9.69 6.08 4.68
C GLU A 38 9.24 5.20 5.85
N ARG A 39 7.96 4.82 5.87
CA ARG A 39 7.41 3.89 6.84
C ARG A 39 8.20 2.57 6.83
N MET A 40 8.55 2.05 5.65
CA MET A 40 9.29 0.79 5.55
C MET A 40 10.71 0.88 6.13
N ARG A 41 11.40 2.01 5.98
CA ARG A 41 12.72 2.22 6.62
C ARG A 41 12.65 2.14 8.15
N PHE A 42 11.53 2.55 8.76
CA PHE A 42 11.32 2.36 10.20
C PHE A 42 11.04 0.90 10.58
N ILE A 43 10.36 0.13 9.72
CA ILE A 43 10.18 -1.31 9.92
C ILE A 43 11.53 -2.04 9.85
N GLU A 44 12.39 -1.69 8.88
CA GLU A 44 13.76 -2.22 8.80
C GLU A 44 14.61 -1.83 10.00
N ALA A 45 14.38 -0.66 10.59
CA ALA A 45 15.01 -0.27 11.84
C ALA A 45 14.53 -1.11 13.02
N ALA A 46 13.24 -1.43 13.08
CA ALA A 46 12.68 -2.32 14.08
C ALA A 46 13.29 -3.72 14.00
N ALA A 47 13.50 -4.26 12.78
CA ALA A 47 14.14 -5.56 12.57
C ALA A 47 15.54 -5.66 13.21
N ARG A 48 16.32 -4.57 13.19
CA ARG A 48 17.65 -4.52 13.81
C ARG A 48 17.63 -4.49 15.33
N ILE A 49 16.52 -4.04 15.92
CA ILE A 49 16.37 -3.82 17.36
C ILE A 49 15.73 -5.04 18.03
N LYS A 50 14.83 -5.73 17.34
CA LYS A 50 14.11 -6.88 17.89
C LYS A 50 15.08 -8.02 18.24
N PRO A 51 14.96 -8.63 19.45
CA PRO A 51 15.91 -9.62 19.92
C PRO A 51 15.73 -11.00 19.28
N GLU A 52 14.49 -11.33 18.88
CA GLU A 52 14.11 -12.64 18.38
C GLU A 52 13.06 -12.52 17.28
N ARG A 53 12.94 -13.57 16.46
CA ARG A 53 12.10 -13.60 15.26
C ARG A 53 10.60 -13.55 15.62
N GLU A 54 10.23 -14.13 16.75
CA GLU A 54 8.87 -14.18 17.28
C GLU A 54 8.36 -12.78 17.64
N ALA A 55 9.26 -11.88 18.06
CA ALA A 55 8.93 -10.49 18.35
C ALA A 55 8.61 -9.67 17.09
N VAL A 56 8.81 -10.23 15.88
CA VAL A 56 8.49 -9.54 14.63
C VAL A 56 6.99 -9.28 14.51
N ARG A 57 6.15 -10.25 14.90
CA ARG A 57 4.70 -10.07 14.94
C ARG A 57 4.23 -9.76 16.37
N ASP A 58 3.95 -8.48 16.60
CA ASP A 58 3.30 -8.00 17.83
C ASP A 58 1.83 -7.70 17.55
N GLN A 59 0.92 -8.60 17.99
CA GLN A 59 -0.51 -8.46 17.72
C GLN A 59 -1.12 -7.22 18.39
N TRP A 60 -0.67 -6.87 19.60
CA TRP A 60 -1.13 -5.65 20.27
C TRP A 60 -0.80 -4.42 19.41
N ARG A 61 0.41 -4.39 18.83
CA ARG A 61 0.82 -3.29 17.97
C ARG A 61 0.00 -3.23 16.68
N VAL A 62 -0.33 -4.37 16.08
CA VAL A 62 -1.20 -4.44 14.89
C VAL A 62 -2.57 -3.81 15.19
N ASP A 63 -3.21 -4.22 16.28
CA ASP A 63 -4.54 -3.74 16.67
C ASP A 63 -4.52 -2.23 16.98
N ASP A 64 -3.45 -1.74 17.61
CA ASP A 64 -3.22 -0.32 17.88
C ASP A 64 -3.05 0.50 16.58
N VAL A 65 -2.31 0.01 15.56
CA VAL A 65 -2.23 0.69 14.26
C VAL A 65 -3.62 0.78 13.62
N LEU A 66 -4.36 -0.33 13.56
CA LEU A 66 -5.66 -0.38 12.89
C LEU A 66 -6.70 0.52 13.57
N THR A 67 -6.64 0.63 14.90
CA THR A 67 -7.47 1.57 15.66
C THR A 67 -7.15 3.01 15.31
N LYS A 68 -5.86 3.40 15.39
CA LYS A 68 -5.41 4.78 15.12
C LYS A 68 -5.65 5.23 13.69
N VAL A 69 -5.45 4.32 12.72
CA VAL A 69 -5.74 4.59 11.31
C VAL A 69 -7.23 4.78 11.10
N GLY A 70 -8.07 3.96 11.74
CA GLY A 70 -9.51 4.11 11.68
C GLY A 70 -9.98 5.47 12.23
N GLU A 71 -9.48 5.87 13.41
CA GLU A 71 -9.77 7.19 13.99
C GLU A 71 -9.26 8.35 13.13
N THR A 72 -8.13 8.15 12.42
CA THR A 72 -7.58 9.15 11.51
C THR A 72 -8.44 9.29 10.26
N ALA A 73 -8.94 8.17 9.71
CA ALA A 73 -9.85 8.15 8.58
C ALA A 73 -11.14 8.94 8.89
N ASP A 74 -11.72 8.71 10.07
CA ASP A 74 -12.92 9.44 10.52
C ASP A 74 -12.66 10.96 10.56
N LYS A 75 -11.50 11.41 11.05
CA LYS A 75 -11.13 12.84 11.13
C LYS A 75 -10.97 13.52 9.77
N VAL A 76 -10.71 12.76 8.71
CA VAL A 76 -10.51 13.28 7.34
C VAL A 76 -11.68 12.93 6.43
N ASN A 77 -12.83 12.54 6.97
CA ASN A 77 -14.02 12.11 6.23
C ASN A 77 -13.74 10.98 5.22
N PHE A 78 -12.88 10.04 5.60
CA PHE A 78 -12.58 8.84 4.82
C PHE A 78 -13.15 7.59 5.51
N SER A 79 -13.50 6.58 4.71
CA SER A 79 -14.09 5.35 5.25
C SER A 79 -13.10 4.60 6.15
N LYS A 80 -13.42 4.51 7.44
CA LYS A 80 -12.68 3.69 8.41
C LYS A 80 -12.48 2.25 7.94
N LYS A 81 -13.51 1.63 7.36
CA LYS A 81 -13.45 0.26 6.85
C LYS A 81 -12.41 0.12 5.73
N ILE A 82 -12.38 1.06 4.78
CA ILE A 82 -11.42 1.04 3.68
C ILE A 82 -10.01 1.27 4.22
N ALA A 83 -9.82 2.27 5.10
CA ALA A 83 -8.53 2.56 5.70
C ALA A 83 -7.95 1.37 6.46
N GLN A 84 -8.76 0.74 7.30
CA GLN A 84 -8.34 -0.43 8.07
C GLN A 84 -7.99 -1.62 7.18
N LYS A 85 -8.76 -1.86 6.11
CA LYS A 85 -8.43 -2.93 5.15
C LYS A 85 -7.07 -2.68 4.48
N LEU A 86 -6.85 -1.48 3.94
CA LEU A 86 -5.59 -1.14 3.28
C LEU A 86 -4.40 -1.26 4.25
N TYR A 87 -4.59 -0.81 5.49
CA TYR A 87 -3.54 -0.90 6.49
C TYR A 87 -3.30 -2.31 7.00
N ALA A 88 -4.31 -3.19 7.05
CA ALA A 88 -4.09 -4.60 7.36
C ALA A 88 -3.16 -5.24 6.31
N ASP A 89 -3.46 -5.05 5.03
CA ASP A 89 -2.64 -5.58 3.93
C ASP A 89 -1.21 -4.98 3.96
N LEU A 90 -1.08 -3.69 4.25
CA LEU A 90 0.22 -3.01 4.41
C LEU A 90 1.01 -3.54 5.61
N ILE A 91 0.36 -3.78 6.75
CA ILE A 91 1.00 -4.31 7.97
C ILE A 91 1.52 -5.71 7.71
N GLU A 92 0.70 -6.60 7.13
CA GLU A 92 1.13 -7.96 6.79
C GLU A 92 2.31 -7.96 5.82
N SER A 93 2.26 -7.13 4.77
CA SER A 93 3.38 -6.96 3.85
C SER A 93 4.65 -6.44 4.54
N SER A 94 4.48 -5.56 5.54
CA SER A 94 5.60 -5.04 6.33
C SER A 94 6.22 -6.12 7.21
N ILE A 95 5.41 -6.96 7.85
CA ILE A 95 5.86 -8.08 8.68
C ILE A 95 6.66 -9.06 7.82
N LEU A 96 6.16 -9.40 6.62
CA LEU A 96 6.88 -10.28 5.68
C LEU A 96 8.23 -9.68 5.26
N HIS A 97 8.27 -8.40 4.91
CA HIS A 97 9.53 -7.69 4.59
C HIS A 97 10.49 -7.65 5.79
N GLU A 98 9.96 -7.47 7.00
CA GLU A 98 10.73 -7.46 8.24
C GLU A 98 11.36 -8.84 8.52
N LEU A 99 10.61 -9.92 8.34
CA LEU A 99 11.10 -11.30 8.50
C LEU A 99 12.23 -11.62 7.53
N VAL A 100 12.09 -11.27 6.24
CA VAL A 100 13.16 -11.46 5.24
C VAL A 100 14.43 -10.69 5.64
N ASN A 101 14.27 -9.45 6.11
CA ASN A 101 15.42 -8.66 6.57
C ASN A 101 16.05 -9.20 7.85
N PHE A 102 15.25 -9.67 8.80
CA PHE A 102 15.73 -10.30 10.02
C PHE A 102 16.53 -11.56 9.69
N ASP A 103 15.98 -12.45 8.86
CA ASP A 103 16.62 -13.69 8.43
C ASP A 103 17.90 -13.39 7.64
N ARG A 104 17.93 -12.34 6.80
CA ARG A 104 19.15 -11.87 6.12
C ARG A 104 20.21 -11.33 7.07
N LEU A 105 19.82 -10.61 8.13
CA LEU A 105 20.77 -10.10 9.14
C LEU A 105 21.32 -11.24 10.01
N ALA A 106 20.47 -12.19 10.39
CA ALA A 106 20.87 -13.40 11.09
C ALA A 106 21.74 -14.32 10.21
N GLY A 107 21.42 -14.44 8.92
CA GLY A 107 22.18 -15.21 7.93
C GLY A 107 23.47 -14.53 7.46
N ASN A 108 23.53 -13.19 7.45
CA ASN A 108 24.80 -12.46 7.28
C ASN A 108 25.74 -12.64 8.49
N ASN A 109 25.21 -13.00 9.66
CA ASN A 109 26.00 -13.51 10.78
C ASN A 109 26.42 -14.99 10.60
N LEU A 110 26.02 -15.63 9.50
CA LEU A 110 26.31 -17.02 9.08
C LEU A 110 26.75 -17.09 7.60
N ASN A 111 27.60 -16.17 7.11
CA ASN A 111 28.29 -16.16 5.80
C ASN A 111 27.81 -17.13 4.68
N GLY A 112 27.22 -16.58 3.60
CA GLY A 112 27.25 -17.21 2.27
C GLY A 112 26.04 -16.89 1.37
N ARG A 113 26.18 -15.90 0.48
CA ARG A 113 25.19 -15.55 -0.57
C ARG A 113 25.33 -16.49 -1.78
N GLU A 114 24.25 -17.07 -2.31
CA GLU A 114 24.12 -17.36 -3.77
C GLU A 114 22.68 -17.26 -4.37
N ASP A 115 21.65 -16.86 -3.63
CA ASP A 115 20.28 -17.29 -4.00
C ASP A 115 19.34 -16.22 -4.59
N ASP A 116 19.66 -14.92 -4.52
CA ASP A 116 18.72 -13.85 -4.93
C ASP A 116 18.78 -13.50 -6.44
N GLN A 117 18.86 -14.51 -7.31
CA GLN A 117 18.51 -14.34 -8.73
C GLN A 117 17.04 -14.72 -8.92
N VAL A 118 16.15 -13.72 -8.90
CA VAL A 118 14.79 -13.89 -9.41
C VAL A 118 14.90 -14.02 -10.93
N GLU A 119 14.80 -15.25 -11.46
CA GLU A 119 14.67 -15.48 -12.89
C GLU A 119 13.46 -14.71 -13.43
N ASP A 120 13.75 -13.73 -14.29
CA ASP A 120 12.80 -12.90 -15.01
C ASP A 120 12.07 -13.76 -16.07
N LYS A 121 11.10 -14.57 -15.63
CA LYS A 121 10.27 -15.39 -16.53
C LYS A 121 9.30 -14.50 -17.29
N LYS A 122 9.74 -14.08 -18.48
CA LYS A 122 8.94 -13.39 -19.50
C LYS A 122 7.56 -14.09 -19.67
N PRO A 123 6.43 -13.37 -19.57
CA PRO A 123 5.13 -13.99 -19.69
C PRO A 123 4.90 -14.49 -21.14
N ALA A 124 4.33 -15.69 -21.24
CA ALA A 124 3.97 -16.32 -22.51
C ALA A 124 2.89 -15.50 -23.23
N LYS A 125 3.01 -15.38 -24.56
CA LYS A 125 2.09 -14.64 -25.43
C LYS A 125 0.66 -15.18 -25.27
N VAL A 126 -0.24 -14.36 -24.73
CA VAL A 126 -1.68 -14.63 -24.74
C VAL A 126 -2.19 -14.46 -26.17
N LYS A 127 -2.78 -15.51 -26.75
CA LYS A 127 -3.43 -15.45 -28.07
C LYS A 127 -4.70 -14.60 -27.98
N ALA A 128 -4.83 -13.65 -28.89
CA ALA A 128 -6.03 -12.83 -29.05
C ALA A 128 -7.25 -13.72 -29.32
N ILE A 129 -8.32 -13.51 -28.55
CA ILE A 129 -9.63 -14.10 -28.79
C ILE A 129 -10.43 -13.08 -29.63
N GLU A 130 -10.94 -13.56 -30.76
CA GLU A 130 -11.73 -12.78 -31.72
C GLU A 130 -13.04 -12.27 -31.10
N LYS A 131 -13.41 -11.04 -31.45
CA LYS A 131 -14.64 -10.36 -31.03
C LYS A 131 -15.87 -11.08 -31.60
N GLY A 132 -16.66 -11.71 -30.74
CA GLY A 132 -18.05 -12.07 -31.00
C GLY A 132 -18.97 -10.98 -30.45
N SER A 133 -19.77 -10.37 -31.33
CA SER A 133 -20.82 -9.40 -30.99
C SER A 133 -21.92 -10.07 -30.16
N ALA A 134 -22.35 -9.43 -29.07
CA ALA A 134 -23.62 -9.71 -28.42
C ALA A 134 -24.18 -8.42 -27.79
N GLU A 135 -25.50 -8.29 -27.91
CA GLU A 135 -26.32 -7.12 -27.67
C GLU A 135 -26.46 -6.73 -26.20
N VAL A 136 -26.95 -5.51 -26.03
CA VAL A 136 -27.14 -4.71 -24.82
C VAL A 136 -28.18 -5.33 -23.87
N GLU A 137 -27.87 -5.37 -22.57
CA GLU A 137 -28.89 -5.37 -21.52
C GLU A 137 -28.49 -4.37 -20.44
N THR A 138 -29.28 -3.30 -20.30
CA THR A 138 -29.08 -2.21 -19.35
C THR A 138 -29.58 -2.63 -17.97
N GLY A 139 -28.65 -3.03 -17.10
CA GLY A 139 -28.87 -3.24 -15.67
C GLY A 139 -28.42 -2.03 -14.85
N GLU A 140 -29.34 -1.53 -14.05
CA GLU A 140 -29.31 -0.42 -13.10
C GLU A 140 -27.96 -0.20 -12.36
N VAL A 141 -27.44 1.02 -12.43
CA VAL A 141 -26.19 1.43 -11.77
C VAL A 141 -26.54 2.04 -10.40
N ASP A 142 -26.18 1.33 -9.34
CA ASP A 142 -26.39 1.76 -7.95
C ASP A 142 -25.48 2.97 -7.65
N THR A 143 -26.09 4.14 -7.61
CA THR A 143 -25.45 5.46 -7.46
C THR A 143 -25.04 5.67 -6.01
N TRP A 144 -23.75 5.52 -5.72
CA TRP A 144 -23.15 6.10 -4.51
C TRP A 144 -22.96 7.60 -4.74
N VAL A 145 -23.87 8.39 -4.19
CA VAL A 145 -23.81 9.86 -4.17
C VAL A 145 -22.94 10.30 -2.98
N TYR A 146 -21.95 11.16 -3.26
CA TYR A 146 -21.27 11.99 -2.26
C TYR A 146 -22.07 13.26 -2.00
#